data_AF-A0A9E7JVG2-F1
#
_entry.id   AF-A0A9E7JVG2-F1
#
_cell.length_a   1.000
_cell.length_b   1.000
_cell.length_c   1.000
_cell.angle_alpha   90.00
_cell.angle_beta   90.00
_cell.angle_gamma   90.00
#
_symmetry.space_group_name_H-M   'P 1'
#
loop_
_entity.id
_entity.type
_entity.pdbx_description
1 polymer ?
#
loop_
_entity_poly.entity_id
_entity_poly.type
_entity_poly.pdbx_seq_one_letter_code
_entity_poly.pdbx_strand_id
1 'polypeptide(L)'
;MATTQQRQQQQAAGGAKRKPVFTKVDQLKPGTTGHTLTAKVLTSKTVLHKGRAGAAAADLRPVRISECLIGDETGAIVFTARNEQVDLMKPGTTVILRNAKIDMFKGSMRLAVDKWGRVEVTEPARFTVPEDNNFISCRL
;
A
#
# COMPACT_ATOMS: atom_id res chain seq x y z
N MET A 1 59.30 6.68 12.56
CA MET A 1 58.67 5.75 11.59
C MET A 1 57.19 5.64 11.97
N ALA A 2 56.42 6.63 11.53
CA ALA A 2 55.57 6.53 10.34
C ALA A 2 54.25 5.78 10.64
N THR A 3 53.28 6.58 11.07
CA THR A 3 51.83 6.36 10.98
C THR A 3 51.41 5.97 9.57
N THR A 4 50.59 4.93 9.40
CA THR A 4 49.95 4.61 8.11
C THR A 4 48.50 4.12 8.30
N GLN A 5 47.56 5.06 8.03
CA GLN A 5 46.34 4.98 7.21
C GLN A 5 45.24 3.96 7.56
N GLN A 6 44.06 4.38 8.03
CA GLN A 6 42.97 5.05 7.29
C GLN A 6 42.52 4.32 6.01
N ARG A 7 41.39 3.61 6.11
CA ARG A 7 40.44 3.45 5.01
C ARG A 7 39.14 4.16 5.38
N GLN A 8 38.98 5.35 4.81
CA GLN A 8 37.71 6.02 4.67
C GLN A 8 36.78 5.15 3.82
N GLN A 9 35.54 4.99 4.26
CA GLN A 9 34.42 5.12 3.35
C GLN A 9 33.34 5.98 4.01
N GLN A 10 33.31 7.20 3.51
CA GLN A 10 32.43 8.30 3.84
C GLN A 10 31.35 8.32 2.75
N GLN A 11 30.07 8.32 3.15
CA GLN A 11 28.88 8.84 2.43
C GLN A 11 27.62 8.22 3.08
N ALA A 12 26.56 8.93 3.44
CA ALA A 12 26.18 10.31 3.23
C ALA A 12 25.21 10.73 4.35
N ALA A 13 25.07 12.03 4.56
CA ALA A 13 24.15 12.67 5.49
C ALA A 13 22.74 12.01 5.46
N GLY A 14 22.46 11.16 6.45
CA GLY A 14 21.11 10.69 6.72
C GLY A 14 20.36 11.77 7.47
N GLY A 15 19.97 12.86 6.77
CA GLY A 15 19.12 13.90 7.32
C GLY A 15 17.99 13.24 8.10
N ALA A 16 17.86 13.58 9.39
CA ALA A 16 17.00 12.92 10.36
C ALA A 16 15.67 12.59 9.68
N LYS A 17 15.49 11.31 9.28
CA LYS A 17 14.31 10.89 8.53
C LYS A 17 13.14 11.23 9.44
N ARG A 18 12.34 12.23 9.05
CA ARG A 18 11.13 12.62 9.77
C ARG A 18 10.43 11.31 10.11
N LYS A 19 10.18 11.09 11.40
CA LYS A 19 9.54 9.85 11.87
C LYS A 19 8.34 9.61 10.96
N PRO A 20 8.21 8.40 10.36
CA PRO A 20 7.07 8.13 9.51
C PRO A 20 5.81 8.42 10.33
N VAL A 21 5.06 9.44 9.88
CA VAL A 21 3.80 9.79 10.52
C VAL A 21 2.80 8.77 10.00
N PHE A 22 2.31 7.95 10.91
CA PHE A 22 1.24 7.02 10.60
C PHE A 22 -0.07 7.80 10.52
N THR A 23 -0.60 7.90 9.32
CA THR A 23 -1.90 8.51 9.05
C THR A 23 -2.97 7.44 9.26
N LYS A 24 -4.11 7.84 9.84
CA LYS A 24 -5.30 6.98 9.99
C LYS A 24 -6.18 7.03 8.75
N VAL A 25 -7.01 6.01 8.54
CA VAL A 25 -7.92 5.94 7.38
C VAL A 25 -8.90 7.12 7.36
N ASP A 26 -9.41 7.53 8.51
CA ASP A 26 -10.33 8.68 8.65
C ASP A 26 -9.71 10.03 8.23
N GLN A 27 -8.39 10.15 8.29
CA GLN A 27 -7.68 11.39 7.91
C GLN A 27 -7.32 11.44 6.41
N LEU A 28 -7.67 10.41 5.64
CA LEU A 28 -7.38 10.33 4.22
C LEU A 28 -8.33 11.25 3.45
N LYS A 29 -7.74 12.12 2.61
CA LYS A 29 -8.51 13.00 1.73
C LYS A 29 -8.33 12.61 0.26
N PRO A 30 -9.36 12.76 -0.58
CA PRO A 30 -9.21 12.52 -2.00
C PRO A 30 -8.08 13.37 -2.62
N GLY A 31 -7.27 12.77 -3.50
CA GLY A 31 -6.16 13.46 -4.17
C GLY A 31 -4.88 13.64 -3.34
N THR A 32 -4.85 13.16 -2.10
CA THR A 32 -3.63 13.20 -1.27
C THR A 32 -2.72 12.00 -1.53
N THR A 33 -1.41 12.20 -1.36
CA THR A 33 -0.36 11.22 -1.69
C THR A 33 0.68 11.15 -0.57
N GLY A 34 1.49 10.08 -0.55
CA GLY A 34 2.61 9.94 0.39
C GLY A 34 2.21 9.44 1.78
N HIS A 35 1.02 8.85 1.93
CA HIS A 35 0.55 8.36 3.21
C HIS A 35 1.27 7.09 3.63
N THR A 36 1.51 6.99 4.93
CA THR A 36 1.97 5.75 5.56
C THR A 36 0.92 5.33 6.56
N LEU A 37 0.34 4.14 6.40
CA LEU A 37 -0.68 3.63 7.30
C LEU A 37 -0.51 2.12 7.55
N THR A 38 -1.03 1.67 8.68
CA THR A 38 -1.12 0.25 9.03
C THR A 38 -2.58 -0.15 8.96
N ALA A 39 -2.90 -1.16 8.17
CA ALA A 39 -4.26 -1.64 7.99
C ALA A 39 -4.31 -3.16 8.00
N LYS A 40 -5.44 -3.70 8.43
CA LYS A 40 -5.75 -5.12 8.36
C LYS A 40 -6.56 -5.40 7.11
N VAL A 41 -6.20 -6.48 6.42
CA VAL A 41 -6.95 -6.96 5.26
C VAL A 41 -8.16 -7.73 5.76
N LEU A 42 -9.36 -7.28 5.38
CA LEU A 42 -10.62 -7.95 5.67
C LEU A 42 -10.93 -8.96 4.57
N THR A 43 -11.00 -8.48 3.33
CA THR A 43 -11.40 -9.25 2.16
C THR A 43 -10.43 -8.99 1.01
N SER A 44 -10.13 -10.00 0.20
CA SER A 44 -9.30 -9.87 -0.99
C SER A 44 -10.04 -10.47 -2.18
N LYS A 45 -10.34 -9.65 -3.19
CA LYS A 45 -11.04 -10.06 -4.42
C LYS A 45 -10.15 -9.80 -5.63
N THR A 46 -9.71 -10.86 -6.28
CA THR A 46 -8.99 -10.74 -7.57
C THR A 46 -9.97 -10.36 -8.66
N VAL A 47 -9.87 -9.14 -9.17
CA VAL A 47 -10.80 -8.59 -10.18
C VAL A 47 -10.27 -8.65 -11.60
N LEU A 48 -8.94 -8.66 -11.79
CA LEU A 48 -8.34 -8.77 -13.11
C LEU A 48 -7.21 -9.80 -13.10
N HIS A 49 -7.45 -10.90 -13.79
CA HIS A 49 -6.44 -11.89 -14.15
C HIS A 49 -6.45 -12.04 -15.68
N LYS A 50 -6.01 -11.01 -16.41
CA LYS A 50 -5.91 -11.09 -17.88
C LYS A 50 -4.60 -11.78 -18.26
N GLY A 51 -4.59 -13.11 -18.19
CA GLY A 51 -3.81 -13.91 -19.13
C GLY A 51 -4.59 -13.91 -20.44
N ARG A 52 -4.24 -13.04 -21.39
CA ARG A 52 -4.95 -13.01 -22.67
C ARG A 52 -4.50 -14.22 -23.48
N ALA A 53 -5.21 -15.33 -23.34
CA ALA A 53 -5.15 -16.45 -24.28
C ALA A 53 -5.68 -15.92 -25.62
N GLY A 54 -4.77 -15.58 -26.53
CA GLY A 54 -5.13 -15.14 -27.87
C GLY A 54 -4.22 -14.03 -28.40
N ALA A 55 -3.26 -14.47 -29.21
CA ALA A 55 -2.58 -13.75 -30.29
C ALA A 55 -1.87 -12.41 -29.94
N ALA A 56 -0.55 -12.43 -30.14
CA ALA A 56 0.32 -11.27 -30.41
C ALA A 56 0.42 -10.17 -29.34
N ALA A 57 1.26 -10.37 -28.32
CA ALA A 57 1.93 -9.27 -27.63
C ALA A 57 3.09 -9.81 -26.78
N ALA A 58 4.29 -9.84 -27.36
CA ALA A 58 5.53 -10.24 -26.69
C ALA A 58 6.02 -9.24 -25.61
N ASP A 59 5.20 -8.24 -25.20
CA ASP A 59 5.69 -7.09 -24.42
C ASP A 59 4.75 -6.58 -23.31
N LEU A 60 3.62 -7.25 -23.07
CA LEU A 60 2.68 -6.84 -22.02
C LEU A 60 2.78 -7.80 -20.84
N ARG A 61 3.59 -7.44 -19.84
CA ARG A 61 3.66 -8.15 -18.56
C ARG A 61 2.25 -8.39 -18.01
N PRO A 62 1.88 -9.62 -17.60
CA PRO A 62 0.56 -9.92 -17.08
C PRO A 62 0.29 -9.06 -15.84
N VAL A 63 -0.65 -8.13 -15.94
CA VAL A 63 -1.04 -7.27 -14.82
C VAL A 63 -2.11 -7.99 -14.02
N ARG A 64 -1.75 -8.46 -12.82
CA ARG A 64 -2.71 -9.02 -11.85
C ARG A 64 -3.21 -7.86 -10.98
N ILE A 65 -4.52 -7.68 -10.89
CA ILE A 65 -5.13 -6.65 -10.05
C ILE A 65 -6.13 -7.31 -9.11
N SER A 66 -5.99 -7.00 -7.82
CA SER A 66 -6.94 -7.40 -6.79
C SER A 66 -7.42 -6.17 -6.03
N GLU A 67 -8.73 -6.13 -5.82
CA GLU A 67 -9.38 -5.18 -4.93
C GLU A 67 -9.45 -5.84 -3.55
N CYS A 68 -8.72 -5.26 -2.60
CA CYS A 68 -8.70 -5.72 -1.23
C CYS A 68 -9.41 -4.70 -0.35
N LEU A 69 -10.34 -5.14 0.49
CA LEU A 69 -10.88 -4.32 1.54
C LEU A 69 -9.89 -4.33 2.71
N ILE A 70 -9.37 -3.16 3.06
CA ILE A 70 -8.47 -3.00 4.19
C ILE A 70 -9.03 -1.95 5.14
N GLY A 71 -8.69 -2.02 6.41
CA GLY A 71 -9.04 -0.95 7.34
C GLY A 71 -8.21 -0.95 8.60
N ASP A 72 -8.29 0.14 9.33
CA ASP A 72 -7.74 0.29 10.67
C ASP A 72 -8.89 0.41 11.67
N GLU A 73 -8.61 0.82 12.90
CA GLU A 73 -9.66 1.04 13.90
C GLU A 73 -10.60 2.22 13.56
N THR A 74 -10.22 3.10 12.63
CA THR A 74 -10.96 4.32 12.27
C THR A 74 -11.91 4.09 11.09
N GLY A 75 -11.59 3.17 10.21
CA GLY A 75 -12.48 2.79 9.11
C GLY A 75 -11.79 1.90 8.08
N ALA A 76 -12.51 1.63 7.00
CA ALA A 76 -12.07 0.75 5.93
C ALA A 76 -12.15 1.41 4.55
N ILE A 77 -11.17 1.08 3.71
CA ILE A 77 -10.96 1.60 2.37
C ILE A 77 -10.60 0.47 1.41
N VAL A 78 -10.97 0.62 0.14
CA VAL A 78 -10.58 -0.33 -0.90
C VAL A 78 -9.16 -0.04 -1.36
N PHE A 79 -8.30 -1.03 -1.23
CA PHE A 79 -6.94 -1.04 -1.72
C PHE A 79 -6.85 -1.77 -3.06
N THR A 80 -6.17 -1.15 -4.03
CA THR A 80 -5.89 -1.77 -5.33
C THR A 80 -4.49 -2.37 -5.31
N ALA A 81 -4.40 -3.68 -5.05
CA ALA A 81 -3.17 -4.44 -5.08
C ALA A 81 -2.78 -4.80 -6.52
N ARG A 82 -1.50 -4.66 -6.87
CA ARG A 82 -0.98 -5.01 -8.20
C ARG A 82 0.09 -6.09 -8.12
N ASN A 83 0.04 -7.03 -9.06
CA ASN A 83 1.06 -8.06 -9.29
C ASN A 83 1.40 -8.84 -8.01
N GLU A 84 2.63 -8.72 -7.52
CA GLU A 84 3.15 -9.41 -6.33
C GLU A 84 2.49 -8.93 -5.03
N GLN A 85 1.93 -7.71 -5.02
CA GLN A 85 1.20 -7.20 -3.85
C GLN A 85 -0.05 -8.03 -3.56
N VAL A 86 -0.66 -8.65 -4.58
CA VAL A 86 -1.83 -9.50 -4.42
C VAL A 86 -1.51 -10.70 -3.53
N ASP A 87 -0.32 -11.28 -3.70
CA ASP A 87 0.09 -12.48 -2.97
C ASP A 87 0.38 -12.17 -1.48
N LEU A 88 0.74 -10.92 -1.17
CA LEU A 88 0.94 -10.40 0.19
C LEU A 88 -0.38 -10.04 0.89
N MET A 89 -1.39 -9.62 0.13
CA MET A 89 -2.67 -9.10 0.64
C MET A 89 -3.67 -10.23 0.89
N LYS A 90 -3.36 -11.06 1.89
CA LYS A 90 -4.23 -12.15 2.34
C LYS A 90 -5.23 -11.67 3.40
N PRO A 91 -6.49 -12.10 3.37
CA PRO A 91 -7.47 -11.75 4.39
C PRO A 91 -6.97 -12.21 5.78
N GLY A 92 -7.20 -11.37 6.79
CA GLY A 92 -6.75 -11.59 8.16
C GLY A 92 -5.31 -11.13 8.47
N THR A 93 -4.53 -10.74 7.46
CA THR A 93 -3.17 -10.21 7.69
C THR A 93 -3.16 -8.72 7.95
N THR A 94 -2.20 -8.25 8.74
CA THR A 94 -1.94 -6.82 8.92
C THR A 94 -0.80 -6.40 8.02
N VAL A 95 -0.99 -5.30 7.29
CA VAL A 95 -0.04 -4.75 6.34
C VAL A 95 0.24 -3.29 6.65
N ILE A 96 1.48 -2.88 6.42
CA ILE A 96 1.93 -1.50 6.48
C ILE A 96 2.13 -1.04 5.05
N LEU A 97 1.41 0.01 4.68
CA LEU A 97 1.47 0.62 3.37
C LEU A 97 2.28 1.91 3.49
N ARG A 98 3.41 1.97 2.79
CA ARG A 98 4.29 3.15 2.76
C ARG A 98 4.19 3.86 1.42
N ASN A 99 4.12 5.19 1.48
CA ASN A 99 3.99 6.05 0.31
C ASN A 99 2.79 5.65 -0.58
N ALA A 100 1.65 5.45 0.08
CA ALA A 100 0.38 5.20 -0.57
C ALA A 100 -0.30 6.52 -0.99
N LYS A 101 -1.14 6.44 -2.01
CA LYS A 101 -1.94 7.54 -2.52
C LYS A 101 -3.41 7.19 -2.56
N ILE A 102 -4.24 8.22 -2.46
CA ILE A 102 -5.68 8.12 -2.68
C ILE A 102 -5.96 8.44 -4.15
N ASP A 103 -6.41 7.42 -4.87
CA ASP A 103 -6.91 7.51 -6.23
C ASP A 103 -8.44 7.66 -6.20
N MET A 104 -8.98 8.62 -6.92
CA MET A 104 -10.43 8.78 -7.04
C MET A 104 -10.90 8.03 -8.29
N PHE A 105 -11.72 7.00 -8.08
CA PHE A 105 -12.30 6.23 -9.18
C PHE A 105 -13.81 6.29 -9.14
N LYS A 106 -14.41 6.94 -10.14
CA LYS A 106 -15.88 7.08 -10.31
C LYS A 106 -16.61 7.59 -9.05
N GLY A 107 -16.01 8.52 -8.32
CA GLY A 107 -16.57 9.07 -7.08
C GLY A 107 -16.26 8.28 -5.81
N SER A 108 -15.62 7.10 -5.92
CA SER A 108 -15.13 6.34 -4.76
C SER A 108 -13.64 6.55 -4.55
N MET A 109 -13.22 6.70 -3.29
CA MET A 109 -11.80 6.73 -2.93
C MET A 109 -11.22 5.32 -2.93
N ARG A 110 -10.03 5.17 -3.51
CA ARG A 110 -9.27 3.92 -3.54
C ARG A 110 -7.84 4.19 -3.11
N LEU A 111 -7.31 3.34 -2.25
CA LEU A 111 -5.91 3.40 -1.87
C LEU A 111 -5.07 2.61 -2.88
N ALA A 112 -3.97 3.21 -3.35
CA ALA A 112 -3.01 2.57 -4.24
C ALA A 112 -1.58 2.89 -3.78
N VAL A 113 -0.64 1.99 -4.08
CA VAL A 113 0.79 2.23 -3.80
C VAL A 113 1.46 2.78 -5.06
N ASP A 114 2.22 3.86 -4.92
CA ASP A 114 3.01 4.43 -6.02
C ASP A 114 4.26 3.60 -6.33
N LYS A 115 4.96 3.94 -7.42
CA LYS A 115 6.18 3.25 -7.88
C LYS A 115 7.30 3.17 -6.82
N TRP A 116 7.31 4.12 -5.88
CA TRP A 116 8.28 4.22 -4.79
C TRP A 116 7.75 3.66 -3.46
N GLY A 117 6.46 3.33 -3.41
CA GLY A 117 5.83 2.81 -2.21
C GLY A 117 6.05 1.32 -2.03
N ARG A 118 5.92 0.87 -0.79
CA ARG A 118 6.16 -0.52 -0.38
C ARG A 118 5.03 -1.01 0.50
N VAL A 119 4.73 -2.30 0.36
CA VAL A 119 3.80 -3.03 1.21
C VAL A 119 4.64 -3.95 2.08
N GLU A 120 4.57 -3.78 3.39
CA GLU A 120 5.25 -4.61 4.38
C GLU A 120 4.19 -5.41 5.13
N VAL A 121 4.31 -6.74 5.16
CA VAL A 121 3.45 -7.57 6.00
C VAL A 121 4.03 -7.55 7.41
N THR A 122 3.19 -7.27 8.39
CA THR A 122 3.56 -7.25 9.81
C THR A 122 2.79 -8.31 10.58
N GLU A 123 3.20 -8.56 11.82
CA GLU A 123 2.47 -9.41 12.74
C GLU A 123 0.99 -8.98 12.85
N PRO A 124 0.06 -9.94 12.97
CA PRO A 124 -1.36 -9.65 13.06
C PRO A 124 -1.65 -8.81 14.30
N ALA A 125 -1.93 -7.54 14.08
CA ALA A 125 -2.30 -6.64 15.15
C ALA A 125 -3.75 -6.93 15.60
N ARG A 126 -3.98 -6.94 16.92
CA ARG A 126 -5.28 -7.19 17.56
C ARG A 126 -6.19 -5.94 17.53
N PHE A 127 -6.32 -5.27 16.41
CA PHE A 127 -7.35 -4.24 16.26
C PHE A 127 -8.54 -4.78 15.46
N THR A 128 -9.74 -4.45 15.94
CA THR A 128 -11.00 -4.72 15.25
C THR A 128 -11.24 -3.58 14.27
N VAL A 129 -11.36 -3.91 12.99
CA VAL A 129 -11.73 -2.94 11.96
C VAL A 129 -13.26 -2.85 11.96
N PRO A 130 -13.85 -1.67 12.17
CA PRO A 130 -15.28 -1.49 12.02
C PRO A 130 -15.65 -1.56 10.54
N GLU A 131 -16.31 -2.64 10.12
CA GLU A 131 -16.75 -2.85 8.73
C GLU A 131 -17.86 -1.86 8.31
N ASP A 132 -18.51 -1.23 9.29
CA ASP A 132 -19.61 -0.27 9.08
C ASP A 132 -19.13 1.09 8.53
N ASN A 133 -17.86 1.45 8.76
CA ASN A 133 -17.29 2.72 8.30
C ASN A 133 -16.46 2.54 7.02
N ASN A 134 -17.13 2.14 5.94
CA ASN A 134 -16.53 1.94 4.63
C ASN A 134 -16.56 3.24 3.81
N PHE A 135 -15.38 3.80 3.50
CA PHE A 135 -15.21 4.95 2.58
C PHE A 135 -15.51 4.62 1.10
N ILE A 136 -16.18 3.48 0.85
CA ILE A 136 -16.52 2.94 -0.47
C ILE A 136 -17.67 3.72 -1.11
N SER A 137 -18.62 4.17 -0.28
CA SER A 137 -19.78 4.96 -0.69
C SER A 137 -19.73 6.37 -0.13
N CYS A 138 -18.71 7.15 -0.49
CA CYS A 138 -18.88 8.60 -0.42
C CYS A 138 -19.88 9.00 -1.52
N ARG A 139 -21.19 8.96 -1.19
CA ARG A 139 -22.16 9.83 -1.86
C ARG A 139 -21.73 11.26 -1.55
N LEU A 140 -21.27 11.98 -2.57
CA LEU A 140 -21.31 13.43 -2.58
C LEU A 140 -22.78 13.88 -2.58
#